data_AF-A0A264VM38-F1
#
_entry.id   AF-A0A264VM38-F1
#
_cell.length_a   1.000
_cell.length_b   1.000
_cell.length_c   1.000
_cell.angle_alpha   90.00
_cell.angle_beta   90.00
_cell.angle_gamma   90.00
#
_symmetry.space_group_name_H-M   'P 1'
#
loop_
_entity.id
_entity.type
_entity.pdbx_description
1 polymer ?
#
loop_
_entity_poly.entity_id
_entity_poly.type
_entity_poly.pdbx_seq_one_letter_code
_entity_poly.pdbx_strand_id
1 'polypeptide(L)'
;MKQYGFYFDSTKCTGCKTCQVSCKDEKDLDLGPKFRRVYEFGGGSWQQQEGIWQQNVYSYYLSISCNHCSNPTCVAGCPTGAMHKREQDGLVVVDQTICVGCYERVEKGMKPVCVESCPQRALDFDDINILRERHGNISGIAPMPNPTLTNPNIVIKPHKDAKPCGDKSGKLQNPAEV
;
A
#
# COMPACT_ATOMS: atom_id res chain seq x y z
N MET A 1 25.24 12.16 15.33
CA MET A 1 23.76 12.00 15.31
C MET A 1 23.44 10.51 15.15
N LYS A 2 22.53 9.94 15.94
CA LYS A 2 22.24 8.49 15.92
C LYS A 2 21.28 8.18 14.78
N GLN A 3 21.53 7.11 14.01
CA GLN A 3 20.69 6.68 12.89
C GLN A 3 20.29 5.22 13.11
N TYR A 4 19.01 4.95 13.30
CA TYR A 4 18.50 3.57 13.37
C TYR A 4 18.32 2.97 11.97
N GLY A 5 18.41 1.65 11.90
CA GLY A 5 18.21 0.86 10.69
C GLY A 5 17.62 -0.51 11.00
N PHE A 6 17.07 -1.16 9.99
CA PHE A 6 16.55 -2.52 10.09
C PHE A 6 17.56 -3.53 9.54
N TYR A 7 17.78 -4.61 10.27
CA TYR A 7 18.44 -5.81 9.77
C TYR A 7 17.37 -6.83 9.35
N PHE A 8 17.57 -7.46 8.20
CA PHE A 8 16.68 -8.50 7.68
C PHE A 8 17.51 -9.65 7.09
N ASP A 9 17.34 -10.84 7.65
CA ASP A 9 17.94 -12.08 7.15
C ASP A 9 16.90 -12.84 6.31
N SER A 10 17.00 -12.72 4.99
CA SER A 10 16.07 -13.37 4.07
C SER A 10 16.20 -14.90 4.07
N THR A 11 17.34 -15.46 4.48
CA THR A 11 17.57 -16.90 4.50
C THR A 11 16.74 -17.62 5.57
N LYS A 12 16.34 -16.89 6.61
CA LYS A 12 15.50 -17.39 7.72
C LYS A 12 14.03 -16.98 7.59
N CYS A 13 13.70 -16.11 6.64
CA CYS A 13 12.33 -15.64 6.49
C CYS A 13 11.48 -16.72 5.83
N THR A 14 10.53 -17.27 6.57
CA THR A 14 9.60 -18.31 6.09
C THR A 14 8.29 -17.75 5.55
N GLY A 15 8.12 -16.43 5.54
CA GLY A 15 6.88 -15.81 5.08
C GLY A 15 5.71 -15.89 6.06
N CYS A 16 5.94 -16.16 7.36
CA CYS A 16 4.88 -16.34 8.37
C CYS A 16 3.99 -15.09 8.63
N LYS A 17 4.42 -13.90 8.19
CA LYS A 17 3.72 -12.61 8.34
C LYS A 17 3.51 -12.13 9.78
N THR A 18 4.11 -12.76 10.79
CA THR A 18 4.00 -12.31 12.18
C THR A 18 4.45 -10.86 12.37
N CYS A 19 5.54 -10.44 11.73
CA CYS A 19 6.03 -9.07 11.81
C CYS A 19 5.08 -8.02 11.19
N GLN A 20 4.26 -8.42 10.22
CA GLN A 20 3.22 -7.58 9.66
C GLN A 20 2.05 -7.46 10.62
N VAL A 21 1.64 -8.58 11.24
CA VAL A 21 0.54 -8.60 12.22
C VAL A 21 0.92 -7.83 13.48
N SER A 22 2.10 -8.07 14.05
CA SER A 22 2.55 -7.38 15.26
C SER A 22 2.67 -5.87 15.07
N CYS A 23 3.13 -5.42 13.89
CA CYS A 23 3.21 -3.99 13.59
C CYS A 23 1.82 -3.37 13.40
N LYS A 24 0.86 -4.15 12.91
CA LYS A 24 -0.52 -3.72 12.75
C LYS A 24 -1.19 -3.58 14.13
N ASP A 25 -1.02 -4.59 14.97
CA ASP A 25 -1.52 -4.68 16.35
C ASP A 25 -0.97 -3.55 17.22
N GLU A 26 0.35 -3.38 17.28
CA GLU A 26 1.02 -2.32 18.05
C GLU A 26 0.63 -0.90 17.61
N LYS A 27 0.27 -0.72 16.35
CA LYS A 27 -0.13 0.58 15.79
C LYS A 27 -1.62 0.77 15.70
N ASP A 28 -2.40 -0.20 16.20
CA ASP A 28 -3.86 -0.19 16.19
C ASP A 28 -4.41 0.25 14.82
N LEU A 29 -3.87 -0.36 13.75
CA LEU A 29 -4.23 0.03 12.39
C LEU A 29 -5.52 -0.66 11.95
N ASP A 30 -6.35 0.08 11.25
CA ASP A 30 -7.59 -0.43 10.65
C ASP A 30 -7.36 -1.55 9.61
N LEU A 31 -8.44 -2.11 9.10
CA LEU A 31 -8.41 -3.00 7.94
C LEU A 31 -7.84 -2.31 6.70
N GLY A 32 -6.68 -2.79 6.23
CA GLY A 32 -6.07 -2.36 4.97
C GLY A 32 -4.65 -1.82 5.15
N PRO A 33 -4.46 -0.76 5.96
CA PRO A 33 -3.13 -0.23 6.25
C PRO A 33 -2.17 -1.29 6.77
N LYS A 34 -1.00 -1.37 6.12
CA LYS A 34 0.09 -2.29 6.47
C LYS A 34 1.40 -1.52 6.38
N PHE A 35 1.93 -1.11 7.53
CA PHE A 35 3.21 -0.38 7.59
C PHE A 35 4.41 -1.30 7.35
N ARG A 36 4.27 -2.60 7.61
CA ARG A 36 5.20 -3.64 7.20
C ARG A 36 4.50 -4.65 6.30
N ARG A 37 5.16 -5.10 5.24
CA ARG A 37 4.65 -6.06 4.27
C ARG A 37 5.65 -7.19 4.08
N VAL A 38 5.16 -8.42 3.99
CA VAL A 38 5.98 -9.58 3.62
C VAL A 38 5.57 -10.02 2.22
N TYR A 39 6.49 -9.87 1.27
CA TYR A 39 6.34 -10.33 -0.10
C TYR A 39 6.97 -11.71 -0.26
N GLU A 40 6.32 -12.56 -1.04
CA GLU A 40 6.94 -13.74 -1.62
C GLU A 40 7.42 -13.39 -3.02
N PHE A 41 8.66 -13.73 -3.34
CA PHE A 41 9.25 -13.54 -4.64
C PHE A 41 9.78 -14.88 -5.13
N GLY A 42 9.21 -15.38 -6.21
CA GLY A 42 9.62 -16.64 -6.81
C GLY A 42 9.52 -16.60 -8.33
N GLY A 43 10.12 -17.60 -8.97
CA GLY A 43 10.19 -17.69 -10.41
C GLY A 43 10.95 -18.94 -10.85
N GLY A 44 11.42 -18.91 -12.08
CA GLY A 44 12.02 -20.08 -12.74
C GLY A 44 11.00 -20.91 -13.50
N SER A 45 11.49 -21.85 -14.29
CA SER A 45 10.71 -22.71 -15.17
C SER A 45 11.48 -24.02 -15.42
N TRP A 46 10.90 -24.85 -16.28
CA TRP A 46 11.58 -25.97 -16.89
C TRP A 46 12.46 -25.48 -18.04
N GLN A 47 13.69 -25.98 -18.09
CA GLN A 47 14.64 -25.73 -19.16
C GLN A 47 15.17 -27.06 -19.67
N GLN A 48 15.26 -27.22 -20.98
CA GLN A 48 15.84 -28.41 -21.58
C GLN A 48 17.32 -28.15 -21.86
N GLN A 49 18.21 -28.95 -21.26
CA GLN A 49 19.64 -28.98 -21.56
C GLN A 49 20.02 -30.37 -22.03
N GLU A 50 20.60 -30.47 -23.24
CA GLU A 50 21.06 -31.74 -23.81
C GLU A 50 19.99 -32.85 -23.87
N GLY A 51 18.73 -32.45 -24.10
CA GLY A 51 17.59 -33.37 -24.11
C GLY A 51 17.03 -33.70 -22.72
N ILE A 52 17.68 -33.29 -21.64
CA ILE A 52 17.28 -33.50 -20.25
C ILE A 52 16.53 -32.27 -19.74
N TRP A 53 15.38 -32.49 -19.11
CA TRP A 53 14.62 -31.43 -18.44
C TRP A 53 15.19 -31.16 -17.05
N GLN A 54 15.63 -29.92 -16.81
CA GLN A 54 16.04 -29.42 -15.51
C GLN A 54 15.21 -28.19 -15.13
N GLN A 55 14.94 -28.02 -13.84
CA GLN A 55 14.20 -26.88 -13.33
C GLN A 55 15.16 -25.85 -12.70
N ASN A 56 14.83 -24.57 -12.82
CA ASN A 56 15.56 -23.48 -12.13
C ASN A 56 14.62 -22.67 -11.20
N VAL A 57 13.63 -23.33 -10.62
CA VAL A 57 12.60 -22.72 -9.77
C VAL A 57 13.23 -22.21 -8.47
N TYR A 58 12.81 -21.03 -8.05
CA TYR A 58 13.21 -20.41 -6.79
C TYR A 58 12.03 -19.70 -6.13
N SER A 59 12.06 -19.57 -4.80
CA SER A 59 11.17 -18.70 -4.03
C SER A 59 11.90 -18.23 -2.76
N TYR A 60 11.67 -16.97 -2.36
CA TYR A 60 12.13 -16.40 -1.10
C TYR A 60 11.21 -15.27 -0.65
N TYR A 61 11.33 -14.87 0.61
CA TYR A 61 10.48 -13.84 1.20
C TYR A 61 11.25 -12.54 1.48
N LEU A 62 10.57 -11.40 1.32
CA LEU A 62 11.09 -10.07 1.61
C LEU A 62 10.14 -9.35 2.57
N SER A 63 10.60 -9.08 3.79
CA SER A 63 9.91 -8.20 4.74
C SER A 63 10.37 -6.76 4.54
N ILE A 64 9.47 -5.87 4.12
CA ILE A 64 9.76 -4.45 3.92
C ILE A 64 8.83 -3.54 4.71
N SER A 65 9.37 -2.44 5.22
CA SER A 65 8.64 -1.34 5.88
C SER A 65 9.29 -0.01 5.50
N CYS A 66 8.91 1.10 6.15
CA CYS A 66 9.73 2.32 6.08
C CYS A 66 11.16 2.00 6.49
N ASN A 67 12.14 2.46 5.71
CA ASN A 67 13.56 2.22 5.95
C ASN A 67 14.24 3.36 6.72
N HIS A 68 13.50 4.45 7.01
CA HIS A 68 13.99 5.65 7.69
C HIS A 68 15.33 6.15 7.12
N CYS A 69 15.39 6.27 5.79
CA CYS A 69 16.63 6.47 5.03
C CYS A 69 17.53 7.61 5.57
N SER A 70 18.85 7.45 5.39
CA SER A 70 19.84 8.48 5.73
C SER A 70 19.58 9.80 4.99
N ASN A 71 19.26 9.69 3.69
CA ASN A 71 18.83 10.79 2.83
C ASN A 71 17.41 10.50 2.28
N PRO A 72 16.35 10.86 3.02
CA PRO A 72 14.99 10.46 2.68
C PRO A 72 14.36 11.37 1.62
N THR A 73 14.18 10.85 0.40
CA THR A 73 13.52 11.57 -0.71
C THR A 73 12.11 12.04 -0.35
N CYS A 74 11.39 11.29 0.49
CA CYS A 74 10.05 11.67 0.95
C CYS A 74 10.05 12.93 1.84
N VAL A 75 11.14 13.23 2.56
CA VAL A 75 11.30 14.49 3.31
C VAL A 75 11.66 15.60 2.35
N ALA A 76 12.66 15.39 1.49
CA ALA A 76 13.08 16.39 0.50
C ALA A 76 11.94 16.82 -0.45
N GLY A 77 11.02 15.90 -0.75
CA GLY A 77 9.88 16.14 -1.62
C GLY A 77 8.62 16.65 -0.92
N CYS A 78 8.62 16.83 0.40
CA CYS A 78 7.45 17.32 1.13
C CYS A 78 7.48 18.85 1.22
N PRO A 79 6.57 19.57 0.53
CA PRO A 79 6.60 21.03 0.50
C PRO A 79 6.13 21.66 1.82
N THR A 80 5.27 20.97 2.57
CA THR A 80 4.71 21.49 3.83
C THR A 80 5.56 21.21 5.07
N GLY A 81 6.60 20.37 4.94
CA GLY A 81 7.37 19.87 6.08
C GLY A 81 6.68 18.79 6.91
N ALA A 82 5.50 18.30 6.48
CA ALA A 82 4.79 17.20 7.14
C ALA A 82 5.69 15.96 7.28
N MET A 83 6.41 15.60 6.22
CA MET A 83 7.46 14.59 6.29
C MET A 83 8.73 15.25 6.81
N HIS A 84 9.26 14.75 7.92
CA HIS A 84 10.51 15.25 8.48
C HIS A 84 11.34 14.12 9.07
N LYS A 85 12.64 14.38 9.22
CA LYS A 85 13.60 13.48 9.85
C LYS A 85 13.91 14.00 11.25
N ARG A 86 13.71 13.16 12.27
CA ARG A 86 14.02 13.51 13.65
C ARG A 86 15.52 13.51 13.87
N GLU A 87 16.06 14.60 14.41
CA GLU A 87 17.50 14.75 14.61
C GLU A 87 18.05 13.83 15.70
N GLN A 88 17.26 13.52 16.73
CA GLN A 88 17.73 12.69 17.84
C GLN A 88 18.06 11.24 17.44
N ASP A 89 17.35 10.67 16.46
CA ASP A 89 17.40 9.24 16.16
C ASP A 89 17.30 8.85 14.68
N GLY A 90 17.17 9.83 13.80
CA GLY A 90 17.17 9.63 12.36
C GLY A 90 15.89 9.03 11.81
N LEU A 91 14.83 8.86 12.61
CA LEU A 91 13.56 8.36 12.12
C LEU A 91 12.85 9.39 11.24
N VAL A 92 12.41 8.93 10.06
CA VAL A 92 11.48 9.66 9.20
C VAL A 92 10.05 9.47 9.67
N VAL A 93 9.34 10.55 9.94
CA VAL A 93 7.98 10.57 10.48
C VAL A 93 7.09 11.55 9.71
N VAL A 94 5.76 11.40 9.88
CA VAL A 94 4.75 12.27 9.27
C VAL A 94 4.02 13.04 10.38
N ASP A 95 3.98 14.36 10.29
CA ASP A 95 3.05 15.17 11.05
C ASP A 95 1.70 15.22 10.33
N GLN A 96 0.69 14.56 10.92
CA GLN A 96 -0.63 14.46 10.32
C GLN A 96 -1.41 15.77 10.37
N THR A 97 -1.06 16.70 11.25
CA THR A 97 -1.80 17.96 11.42
C THR A 97 -1.57 18.96 10.29
N ILE A 98 -0.49 18.78 9.52
CA ILE A 98 -0.08 19.66 8.41
C ILE A 98 -0.05 18.95 7.04
N CYS A 99 -0.58 17.73 6.96
CA CYS A 99 -0.69 16.99 5.71
C CYS A 99 -1.87 17.48 4.86
N VAL A 100 -1.62 17.90 3.61
CA VAL A 100 -2.63 18.56 2.74
C VAL A 100 -3.04 17.73 1.50
N GLY A 101 -2.76 16.43 1.48
CA GLY A 101 -3.12 15.58 0.34
C GLY A 101 -2.37 15.92 -0.97
N CYS A 102 -1.25 16.64 -0.87
CA CYS A 102 -0.42 17.06 -2.01
C CYS A 102 -1.09 18.06 -2.98
N TYR A 103 -2.01 18.91 -2.52
CA TYR A 103 -2.71 19.92 -3.34
C TYR A 103 -1.80 20.66 -4.35
N GLU A 104 -0.67 21.22 -3.90
CA GLU A 104 0.27 21.96 -4.78
C GLU A 104 0.89 21.09 -5.89
N ARG A 105 1.06 19.78 -5.64
CA ARG A 105 1.58 18.85 -6.66
C ARG A 105 0.52 18.60 -7.73
N VAL A 106 -0.74 18.46 -7.30
CA VAL A 106 -1.89 18.28 -8.20
C VAL A 106 -2.06 19.51 -9.10
N GLU A 107 -1.92 20.73 -8.58
CA GLU A 107 -1.94 21.96 -9.40
C GLU A 107 -0.84 21.98 -10.47
N LYS A 108 0.31 21.37 -10.19
CA LYS A 108 1.44 21.24 -11.12
C LYS A 108 1.31 20.03 -12.06
N GLY A 109 0.16 19.35 -12.08
CA GLY A 109 -0.09 18.16 -12.90
C GLY A 109 0.61 16.89 -12.41
N MET A 110 1.18 16.91 -11.20
CA MET A 110 1.83 15.76 -10.58
C MET A 110 0.86 14.98 -9.69
N LYS A 111 1.03 13.66 -9.60
CA LYS A 111 0.20 12.83 -8.70
C LYS A 111 0.57 13.05 -7.22
N PRO A 112 -0.37 12.83 -6.28
CA PRO A 112 -0.07 12.75 -4.87
C PRO A 112 1.02 11.70 -4.60
N VAL A 113 1.88 11.96 -3.62
CA VAL A 113 3.06 11.13 -3.35
C VAL A 113 2.67 9.70 -2.99
N CYS A 114 1.53 9.49 -2.32
CA CYS A 114 1.02 8.14 -2.00
C CYS A 114 0.61 7.32 -3.23
N VAL A 115 0.17 8.01 -4.29
CA VAL A 115 -0.21 7.39 -5.57
C VAL A 115 1.05 7.05 -6.37
N GLU A 116 1.99 8.00 -6.46
CA GLU A 116 3.24 7.80 -7.18
C GLU A 116 4.14 6.74 -6.54
N SER A 117 4.18 6.68 -5.21
CA SER A 117 4.98 5.70 -4.48
C SER A 117 4.32 4.32 -4.34
N CYS A 118 3.08 4.12 -4.80
CA CYS A 118 2.41 2.83 -4.67
C CYS A 118 3.02 1.81 -5.65
N PRO A 119 3.83 0.83 -5.19
CA PRO A 119 4.49 -0.10 -6.09
C PRO A 119 3.51 -1.05 -6.78
N GLN A 120 2.33 -1.23 -6.17
CA GLN A 120 1.26 -2.07 -6.69
C GLN A 120 0.40 -1.35 -7.74
N ARG A 121 0.58 -0.02 -7.92
CA ARG A 121 -0.28 0.83 -8.77
C ARG A 121 -1.77 0.64 -8.50
N ALA A 122 -2.11 0.32 -7.26
CA ALA A 122 -3.48 0.08 -6.81
C ALA A 122 -4.26 1.38 -6.56
N LEU A 123 -3.54 2.50 -6.47
CA LEU A 123 -4.10 3.82 -6.24
C LEU A 123 -3.93 4.64 -7.53
N ASP A 124 -4.95 5.40 -7.88
CA ASP A 124 -4.89 6.42 -8.91
C ASP A 124 -5.56 7.70 -8.40
N PHE A 125 -5.13 8.84 -8.90
CA PHE A 125 -5.67 10.14 -8.53
C PHE A 125 -5.65 11.06 -9.73
N ASP A 126 -6.81 11.59 -10.07
CA ASP A 126 -7.07 12.45 -11.21
C ASP A 126 -8.47 13.06 -11.07
N ASP A 127 -8.90 13.85 -12.06
CA ASP A 127 -10.31 14.22 -12.20
C ASP A 127 -11.22 12.98 -12.21
N ILE A 128 -12.37 13.07 -11.55
CA ILE A 128 -13.26 11.91 -11.39
C ILE A 128 -13.78 11.37 -12.73
N ASN A 129 -14.00 12.22 -13.73
CA ASN A 129 -14.48 11.77 -15.04
C ASN A 129 -13.37 11.03 -15.79
N ILE A 130 -12.15 11.51 -15.68
CA ILE A 130 -10.96 10.84 -16.20
C ILE A 130 -10.77 9.48 -15.52
N LEU A 131 -10.91 9.40 -14.19
CA LEU A 131 -10.83 8.12 -13.46
C LEU A 131 -11.92 7.15 -13.90
N ARG A 132 -13.14 7.66 -14.17
CA ARG A 132 -14.27 6.86 -14.64
C ARG A 132 -14.04 6.28 -16.03
N GLU A 133 -13.48 7.06 -16.93
CA GLU A 133 -13.08 6.59 -18.27
C GLU A 133 -12.00 5.50 -18.18
N ARG A 134 -11.00 5.67 -17.31
CA ARG A 134 -9.88 4.72 -17.18
C ARG A 134 -10.27 3.42 -16.47
N HIS A 135 -11.03 3.51 -15.39
CA HIS A 135 -11.20 2.41 -14.44
C HIS A 135 -12.66 1.91 -14.31
N GLY A 136 -13.61 2.56 -14.99
CA GLY A 136 -15.04 2.22 -14.98
C GLY A 136 -15.86 3.10 -14.04
N ASN A 137 -17.15 2.77 -13.88
CA ASN A 137 -18.11 3.66 -13.20
C ASN A 137 -18.60 3.15 -11.83
N ILE A 138 -18.07 2.03 -11.34
CA ILE A 138 -18.52 1.45 -10.08
C ILE A 138 -18.04 2.35 -8.94
N SER A 139 -18.97 2.99 -8.25
CA SER A 139 -18.71 3.91 -7.14
C SER A 139 -19.11 3.36 -5.77
N GLY A 140 -19.44 2.06 -5.71
CA GLY A 140 -19.73 1.37 -4.45
C GLY A 140 -19.85 -0.14 -4.61
N ILE A 141 -19.46 -0.84 -3.54
CA ILE A 141 -19.63 -2.29 -3.32
C ILE A 141 -20.07 -2.52 -1.86
N ALA A 142 -20.62 -3.68 -1.53
CA ALA A 142 -20.91 -3.99 -0.12
C ALA A 142 -19.62 -3.94 0.74
N PRO A 143 -19.67 -3.40 1.98
CA PRO A 143 -20.87 -3.02 2.75
C PRO A 143 -21.32 -1.56 2.59
N MET A 144 -20.82 -0.82 1.59
CA MET A 144 -21.14 0.59 1.42
C MET A 144 -22.66 0.80 1.21
N PRO A 145 -23.23 1.90 1.74
CA PRO A 145 -24.60 2.30 1.42
C PRO A 145 -24.72 2.67 -0.07
N ASN A 146 -25.95 2.81 -0.56
CA ASN A 146 -26.19 3.12 -1.97
C ASN A 146 -25.42 4.42 -2.37
N PRO A 147 -24.53 4.37 -3.38
CA PRO A 147 -23.74 5.54 -3.79
C PRO A 147 -24.58 6.71 -4.28
N THR A 148 -25.82 6.48 -4.76
CA THR A 148 -26.70 7.56 -5.22
C THR A 148 -27.15 8.49 -4.09
N LEU A 149 -26.95 8.10 -2.82
CA LEU A 149 -27.30 8.94 -1.67
C LEU A 149 -26.38 10.16 -1.54
N THR A 150 -25.10 10.00 -1.85
CA THR A 150 -24.08 11.06 -1.64
C THR A 150 -23.22 11.32 -2.87
N ASN A 151 -23.34 10.50 -3.91
CA ASN A 151 -22.60 10.60 -5.16
C ASN A 151 -21.07 10.74 -4.94
N PRO A 152 -20.41 9.77 -4.30
CA PRO A 152 -19.00 9.88 -3.94
C PRO A 152 -18.09 9.89 -5.17
N ASN A 153 -17.01 10.69 -5.11
CA ASN A 153 -15.98 10.75 -6.15
C ASN A 153 -14.95 9.64 -5.96
N ILE A 154 -15.42 8.40 -6.09
CA ILE A 154 -14.59 7.20 -6.06
C ILE A 154 -14.92 6.29 -7.24
N VAL A 155 -13.90 5.64 -7.78
CA VAL A 155 -14.03 4.57 -8.75
C VAL A 155 -13.39 3.31 -8.17
N ILE A 156 -14.15 2.24 -8.13
CA ILE A 156 -13.75 0.96 -7.54
C ILE A 156 -13.68 -0.04 -8.69
N LYS A 157 -12.50 -0.60 -8.92
CA LYS A 157 -12.37 -1.83 -9.70
C LYS A 157 -12.65 -3.00 -8.77
N PRO A 158 -13.84 -3.63 -8.81
CA PRO A 158 -14.23 -4.63 -7.82
C PRO A 158 -13.36 -5.88 -7.95
N HIS A 159 -13.05 -6.50 -6.81
CA HIS A 159 -12.57 -7.88 -6.80
C HIS A 159 -13.63 -8.80 -7.42
N LYS A 160 -13.22 -9.93 -8.00
CA LYS A 160 -14.14 -10.91 -8.62
C LYS A 160 -15.27 -11.40 -7.69
N ASP A 161 -15.03 -11.36 -6.39
CA ASP A 161 -15.97 -11.82 -5.36
C ASP A 161 -16.75 -10.67 -4.69
N ALA A 162 -16.54 -9.42 -5.11
CA ALA A 162 -17.22 -8.26 -4.54
C ALA A 162 -18.73 -8.32 -4.81
N LYS A 163 -19.52 -7.97 -3.79
CA LYS A 163 -20.99 -7.92 -3.88
C LYS A 163 -21.49 -6.49 -4.10
N PRO A 164 -22.65 -6.30 -4.76
CA PRO A 164 -23.22 -4.98 -4.96
C PRO A 164 -23.63 -4.32 -3.63
N CYS A 165 -23.72 -3.00 -3.61
CA CYS A 165 -24.24 -2.25 -2.45
C CYS A 165 -25.61 -2.78 -2.00
N GLY A 166 -25.83 -2.83 -0.68
CA GLY A 166 -27.07 -3.35 -0.09
C GLY A 166 -27.16 -4.88 -0.02
N ASP A 167 -26.21 -5.62 -0.58
CA ASP A 167 -26.11 -7.07 -0.38
C ASP A 167 -25.87 -7.39 1.11
N LYS A 168 -26.71 -8.26 1.67
CA LYS A 168 -26.68 -8.70 3.07
C LYS A 168 -26.27 -10.17 3.24
N SER A 169 -25.81 -10.80 2.16
CA SER A 169 -25.35 -12.21 2.20
C SER A 169 -24.02 -12.35 2.93
N GLY A 170 -23.22 -11.28 2.90
CA GLY A 170 -22.02 -11.13 3.72
C GLY A 170 -22.30 -10.34 4.99
N LYS A 171 -21.33 -10.39 5.89
CA LYS A 171 -21.21 -9.49 7.02
C LYS A 171 -19.77 -9.04 7.10
N LEU A 172 -19.53 -7.89 7.73
CA LEU A 172 -18.20 -7.55 8.19
C LEU A 172 -17.70 -8.69 9.09
N GLN A 173 -16.70 -9.43 8.62
CA GLN A 173 -16.20 -10.61 9.34
C GLN A 173 -15.42 -10.17 10.59
N ASN A 174 -14.94 -8.93 10.59
CA ASN A 174 -14.36 -8.29 11.75
C ASN A 174 -14.95 -6.88 11.93
N PRO A 175 -16.13 -6.78 12.57
CA PRO A 175 -16.76 -5.48 12.84
C PRO A 175 -15.92 -4.56 13.73
N ALA A 176 -14.90 -5.08 14.41
CA ALA A 176 -14.02 -4.30 15.28
C ALA A 176 -12.92 -3.54 14.50
N GLU A 177 -12.75 -3.79 13.21
CA GLU A 177 -11.74 -3.10 12.38
C GLU A 177 -12.36 -2.14 11.33
N VAL A 178 -13.60 -1.67 11.58
CA VAL A 178 -14.32 -0.66 10.78
C VAL A 178 -14.74 0.50 11.66
#